data_AF-A0A7I3ZN83-F1
#
_entry.id   AF-A0A7I3ZN83-F1
#
_cell.length_a   1.000
_cell.length_b   1.000
_cell.length_c   1.000
_cell.angle_alpha   90.00
_cell.angle_beta   90.00
_cell.angle_gamma   90.00
#
_symmetry.space_group_name_H-M   'P 1'
#
loop_
_entity.id
_entity.type
_entity.pdbx_description
1 polymer ?
#
loop_
_entity_poly.entity_id
_entity_poly.type
_entity_poly.pdbx_seq_one_letter_code
_entity_poly.pdbx_strand_id
1 'polypeptide(L)'
;MPSPSNMDKDIEIGGVDPSLSVFSYDCKLGERATSDVIVRLRTIHGRDDWIYARSEILCAKSRYFTLRLCDEWPTYDLVDSRYCVEIICDESDIEHHVNLLRMLYSNLEEPVGDMWHSVGNALGTLKVATRLGCDAIATKCARYLEAVPWEEGEEEEILKALPAIVSSTRKLVAGLGAEAQPVLARLQPVDAASIRNVFLSAVHMATSSESKSYSSTSSKLPRDLKAAAQEKVEYMLDEDDDAPLLIADEELKAALKAKFLDLFESFKFELSTLTDSTR
;
A
#
# COMPACT_ATOMS: atom_id res chain seq x y z
N MET A 1 61.99 17.30 33.09
CA MET A 1 61.73 17.03 31.66
C MET A 1 62.49 15.77 31.25
N PRO A 2 61.74 14.69 30.99
CA PRO A 2 61.97 13.84 29.81
C PRO A 2 60.65 13.50 29.06
N SER A 3 60.85 12.84 27.92
CA SER A 3 60.06 12.58 26.71
C SER A 3 58.71 11.83 26.82
N PRO A 4 57.91 11.76 25.73
CA PRO A 4 56.56 11.19 25.70
C PRO A 4 56.55 9.68 25.40
N SER A 5 55.55 8.95 25.92
CA SER A 5 55.28 7.56 25.56
C SER A 5 53.80 7.35 25.23
N ASN A 6 53.58 6.81 24.03
CA ASN A 6 52.32 6.36 23.44
C ASN A 6 51.41 5.61 24.42
N MET A 7 50.10 5.80 24.28
CA MET A 7 49.16 4.68 24.18
C MET A 7 47.94 5.15 23.37
N ASP A 8 47.83 4.58 22.17
CA ASP A 8 46.57 4.40 21.48
C ASP A 8 45.53 3.79 22.43
N LYS A 9 44.35 4.39 22.47
CA LYS A 9 43.13 3.70 22.89
C LYS A 9 42.07 3.96 21.84
N ASP A 10 41.82 2.90 21.08
CA ASP A 10 40.70 2.76 20.17
C ASP A 10 39.41 3.22 20.85
N ILE A 11 38.70 4.12 20.15
CA ILE A 11 37.33 4.48 20.48
C ILE A 11 36.45 3.37 19.90
N GLU A 12 36.14 2.37 20.71
CA GLU A 12 35.02 1.47 20.42
C GLU A 12 33.72 2.26 20.57
N ILE A 13 33.15 2.62 19.43
CA ILE A 13 31.77 3.07 19.31
C ILE A 13 30.90 1.85 19.61
N GLY A 14 30.41 1.75 20.85
CA GLY A 14 29.43 0.75 21.25
C GLY A 14 28.22 0.85 20.32
N GLY A 15 28.06 -0.16 19.46
CA GLY A 15 26.85 -0.36 18.69
C GLY A 15 25.69 -0.54 19.64
N VAL A 16 24.75 0.40 19.60
CA VAL A 16 23.44 0.23 20.23
C VAL A 16 22.71 -0.83 19.40
N ASP A 17 22.66 -2.04 19.94
CA ASP A 17 21.81 -3.12 19.46
C ASP A 17 20.35 -2.65 19.57
N PRO A 18 19.58 -2.56 18.46
CA PRO A 18 18.18 -2.17 18.54
C PRO A 18 17.42 -3.31 19.18
N SER A 19 17.11 -3.15 20.47
CA SER A 19 16.40 -4.11 21.29
C SER A 19 15.14 -4.63 20.56
N LEU A 20 15.21 -5.90 20.14
CA LEU A 20 14.05 -6.73 19.86
C LEU A 20 13.17 -6.71 21.12
N SER A 21 12.03 -6.03 21.06
CA SER A 21 11.02 -6.06 22.10
C SER A 21 10.34 -7.43 22.10
N VAL A 22 11.01 -8.41 22.72
CA VAL A 22 10.41 -9.72 23.01
C VAL A 22 9.41 -9.50 24.14
N PHE A 23 8.19 -9.11 23.80
CA PHE A 23 7.09 -9.13 24.74
C PHE A 23 6.88 -10.59 25.18
N SER A 24 6.87 -10.84 26.49
CA SER A 24 6.50 -12.15 27.03
C SER A 24 5.17 -12.60 26.43
N TYR A 25 5.14 -13.82 25.88
CA TYR A 25 4.03 -14.42 25.13
C TYR A 25 2.76 -14.64 25.99
N ASP A 26 2.83 -14.36 27.29
CA ASP A 26 1.77 -14.61 28.25
C ASP A 26 0.80 -13.43 28.45
N CYS A 27 1.00 -12.30 27.77
CA CYS A 27 0.20 -11.10 28.01
C CYS A 27 -0.96 -10.97 27.02
N LYS A 28 -2.20 -11.15 27.50
CA LYS A 28 -3.43 -11.04 26.71
C LYS A 28 -4.17 -9.73 26.97
N LEU A 29 -4.74 -9.15 25.91
CA LEU A 29 -5.65 -8.01 26.03
C LEU A 29 -6.91 -8.42 26.81
N GLY A 30 -7.36 -7.57 27.73
CA GLY A 30 -8.56 -7.80 28.56
C GLY A 30 -8.30 -8.58 29.85
N GLU A 31 -7.08 -9.08 30.07
CA GLU A 31 -6.74 -9.81 31.30
C GLU A 31 -6.44 -8.86 32.45
N ARG A 32 -7.31 -8.85 33.46
CA ARG A 32 -7.21 -7.94 34.61
C ARG A 32 -5.94 -8.16 35.43
N ALA A 33 -5.46 -9.40 35.55
CA ALA A 33 -4.35 -9.76 36.44
C ALA A 33 -3.00 -9.18 35.97
N THR A 34 -2.82 -8.99 34.67
CA THR A 34 -1.58 -8.56 34.05
C THR A 34 -1.61 -7.10 33.58
N SER A 35 -2.71 -6.39 33.81
CA SER A 35 -3.00 -5.06 33.25
C SER A 35 -2.91 -3.95 34.29
N ASP A 36 -2.20 -2.88 33.94
CA ASP A 36 -1.97 -1.66 34.73
C ASP A 36 -2.77 -0.45 34.20
N VAL A 37 -3.40 -0.57 33.02
CA VAL A 37 -4.19 0.48 32.37
C VAL A 37 -5.59 -0.04 32.01
N ILE A 38 -6.58 0.85 32.10
CA ILE A 38 -7.92 0.66 31.53
C ILE A 38 -8.08 1.63 30.36
N VAL A 39 -8.30 1.10 29.16
CA VAL A 39 -8.70 1.89 27.99
C VAL A 39 -10.22 1.92 27.94
N ARG A 40 -10.80 3.11 28.03
CA ARG A 40 -12.25 3.34 28.01
C ARG A 40 -12.66 3.92 26.66
N LEU A 41 -13.38 3.14 25.86
CA LEU A 41 -13.94 3.58 24.59
C LEU A 41 -15.36 4.10 24.82
N ARG A 42 -15.59 5.40 24.61
CA ARG A 42 -16.91 6.00 24.75
C ARG A 42 -17.43 6.57 23.44
N THR A 43 -18.71 6.36 23.18
CA THR A 43 -19.44 7.04 22.12
C THR A 43 -20.41 8.08 22.67
N ILE A 44 -20.73 9.10 21.87
CA ILE A 44 -21.70 10.15 22.26
C ILE A 44 -23.11 9.59 22.52
N HIS A 45 -23.42 8.41 21.98
CA HIS A 45 -24.70 7.73 22.13
C HIS A 45 -24.78 6.84 23.38
N GLY A 46 -23.72 6.82 24.20
CA GLY A 46 -23.72 6.17 25.50
C GLY A 46 -23.12 4.76 25.53
N ARG A 47 -22.52 4.26 24.43
CA ARG A 47 -21.65 3.08 24.54
C ARG A 47 -20.40 3.42 25.34
N ASP A 48 -19.98 2.51 26.21
CA ASP A 48 -18.90 2.72 27.16
C ASP A 48 -18.19 1.40 27.48
N ASP A 49 -17.23 1.03 26.64
CA ASP A 49 -16.50 -0.24 26.72
C ASP A 49 -15.18 -0.07 27.46
N TRP A 50 -14.88 -1.01 28.36
CA TRP A 50 -13.70 -0.95 29.24
C TRP A 50 -12.78 -2.13 28.91
N ILE A 51 -11.54 -1.83 28.57
CA ILE A 51 -10.57 -2.83 28.12
C ILE A 51 -9.33 -2.75 29.01
N TYR A 52 -9.01 -3.85 29.70
CA TYR A 52 -7.79 -3.98 30.48
C TYR A 52 -6.58 -4.16 29.55
N ALA A 53 -5.55 -3.37 29.75
CA ALA A 53 -4.34 -3.36 28.92
C ALA A 53 -3.08 -3.06 29.74
N ARG A 54 -1.93 -3.40 29.16
CA ARG A 54 -0.59 -3.06 29.61
C ARG A 54 -0.09 -1.76 28.99
N SER A 55 0.30 -0.80 29.81
CA SER A 55 0.92 0.47 29.39
C SER A 55 2.12 0.24 28.47
N GLU A 56 2.97 -0.74 28.81
CA GLU A 56 4.18 -1.11 28.07
C GLU A 56 3.90 -1.39 26.58
N ILE A 57 2.89 -2.22 26.29
CA ILE A 57 2.52 -2.56 24.90
C ILE A 57 1.93 -1.34 24.19
N LEU A 58 1.01 -0.63 24.86
CA LEU A 58 0.33 0.52 24.28
C LEU A 58 1.33 1.63 23.92
N CYS A 59 2.21 1.99 24.85
CA CYS A 59 3.22 3.03 24.67
C CYS A 59 4.30 2.65 23.65
N ALA A 60 4.65 1.37 23.52
CA ALA A 60 5.60 0.91 22.51
C ALA A 60 5.06 1.01 21.07
N LYS A 61 3.74 0.88 20.90
CA LYS A 61 3.10 0.76 19.57
C LYS A 61 2.22 1.95 19.19
N SER A 62 1.99 2.90 20.10
CA SER A 62 1.12 4.06 19.87
C SER A 62 1.63 5.30 20.59
N ARG A 63 1.93 6.33 19.81
CA ARG A 63 2.33 7.63 20.32
C ARG A 63 1.23 8.32 21.14
N TYR A 64 -0.04 8.07 20.82
CA TYR A 64 -1.15 8.60 21.60
C TYR A 64 -1.10 8.10 23.04
N PHE A 65 -0.90 6.80 23.24
CA PHE A 65 -0.80 6.23 24.58
C PHE A 65 0.47 6.66 25.30
N THR A 66 1.61 6.77 24.61
CA THR A 66 2.84 7.34 25.19
C THR A 66 2.62 8.72 25.77
N LEU A 67 1.89 9.58 25.05
CA LEU A 67 1.59 10.95 25.50
C LEU A 67 0.53 10.98 26.60
N ARG A 68 -0.46 10.09 26.58
CA ARG A 68 -1.54 10.08 27.57
C ARG A 68 -1.18 9.41 28.90
N LEU A 69 -0.18 8.54 28.89
CA LEU A 69 0.30 7.79 30.05
C LEU A 69 1.62 8.34 30.59
N CYS A 70 2.12 9.47 30.07
CA CYS A 70 3.25 10.14 30.70
C CYS A 70 2.80 10.93 31.93
N ASP A 71 3.72 11.14 32.88
CA ASP A 71 3.47 11.78 34.18
C ASP A 71 2.91 13.21 34.08
N GLU A 72 2.95 13.83 32.89
CA GLU A 72 2.48 15.20 32.64
C GLU A 72 0.99 15.29 32.34
N TRP A 73 0.31 14.17 32.07
CA TRP A 73 -1.13 14.16 31.81
C TRP A 73 -1.95 13.84 33.07
N PRO A 74 -3.07 14.55 33.31
CA PRO A 74 -3.93 14.26 34.44
C PRO A 74 -4.70 12.96 34.18
N THR A 75 -4.04 11.83 34.36
CA THR A 75 -4.71 10.54 34.45
C THR A 75 -5.39 10.43 35.81
N TYR A 76 -6.67 10.04 35.80
CA TYR A 76 -7.37 9.73 37.04
C TYR A 76 -6.86 8.38 37.58
N ASP A 77 -6.40 8.37 38.83
CA ASP A 77 -6.21 7.14 39.60
C ASP A 77 -7.58 6.51 39.81
N LEU A 78 -7.84 5.40 39.11
CA LEU A 78 -9.06 4.62 39.31
C LEU A 78 -8.89 3.68 40.51
N VAL A 79 -9.97 3.00 40.89
CA VAL A 79 -9.96 1.92 41.90
C VAL A 79 -8.86 0.91 41.53
N ASP A 80 -7.97 0.64 42.50
CA ASP A 80 -6.73 -0.15 42.39
C ASP A 80 -5.50 0.56 41.78
N SER A 81 -5.42 1.89 41.79
CA SER A 81 -4.24 2.67 41.33
C SER A 81 -3.85 2.39 39.87
N ARG A 82 -4.84 2.14 39.01
CA ARG A 82 -4.65 1.93 37.57
C ARG A 82 -4.97 3.19 36.80
N TYR A 83 -4.16 3.47 35.78
CA TYR A 83 -4.39 4.59 34.88
C TYR A 83 -5.62 4.31 33.99
N CYS A 84 -6.49 5.31 33.83
CA CYS A 84 -7.63 5.25 32.92
C CYS A 84 -7.42 6.20 31.75
N VAL A 85 -7.38 5.67 30.53
CA VAL A 85 -7.27 6.44 29.29
C VAL A 85 -8.60 6.42 28.56
N GLU A 86 -9.23 7.58 28.45
CA GLU A 86 -10.51 7.73 27.75
C GLU A 86 -10.30 8.11 26.28
N ILE A 87 -10.95 7.36 25.39
CA ILE A 87 -11.00 7.63 23.95
C ILE A 87 -12.46 7.83 23.57
N ILE A 88 -12.78 9.05 23.12
CA ILE A 88 -14.09 9.40 22.58
C ILE A 88 -14.06 9.17 21.07
N CYS A 89 -14.96 8.30 20.59
CA CYS A 89 -15.05 7.90 19.20
C CYS A 89 -16.49 7.91 18.68
N ASP A 90 -16.62 7.94 17.36
CA ASP A 90 -17.92 7.82 16.69
C ASP A 90 -18.41 6.38 16.77
N GLU A 91 -19.72 6.22 16.69
CA GLU A 91 -20.41 4.92 16.74
C GLU A 91 -19.93 3.96 15.64
N SER A 92 -19.59 4.50 14.46
CA SER A 92 -19.04 3.77 13.32
C SER A 92 -17.59 3.33 13.51
N ASP A 93 -16.84 4.01 14.38
CA ASP A 93 -15.40 3.80 14.52
C ASP A 93 -15.07 2.85 15.69
N ILE A 94 -16.02 2.55 16.56
CA ILE A 94 -15.77 1.79 17.79
C ILE A 94 -15.20 0.39 17.54
N GLU A 95 -15.74 -0.33 16.55
CA GLU A 95 -15.24 -1.66 16.20
C GLU A 95 -13.80 -1.59 15.66
N HIS A 96 -13.49 -0.56 14.87
CA HIS A 96 -12.13 -0.29 14.40
C HIS A 96 -11.17 0.04 15.55
N HIS A 97 -11.62 0.71 16.61
CA HIS A 97 -10.82 0.93 17.82
C HIS A 97 -10.56 -0.38 18.58
N VAL A 98 -11.59 -1.21 18.76
CA VAL A 98 -11.45 -2.52 19.42
C VAL A 98 -10.48 -3.41 18.63
N ASN A 99 -10.64 -3.49 17.32
CA ASN A 99 -9.77 -4.28 16.44
C ASN A 99 -8.33 -3.75 16.48
N LEU A 100 -8.13 -2.43 16.44
CA LEU A 100 -6.80 -1.84 16.59
C LEU A 100 -6.15 -2.23 17.91
N LEU A 101 -6.86 -2.15 19.03
CA LEU A 101 -6.33 -2.55 20.34
C LEU A 101 -5.94 -4.03 20.37
N ARG A 102 -6.73 -4.92 19.74
CA ARG A 102 -6.38 -6.34 19.57
C ARG A 102 -5.09 -6.49 18.77
N MET A 103 -4.95 -5.77 17.66
CA MET A 103 -3.75 -5.80 16.82
C MET A 103 -2.48 -5.30 17.52
N LEU A 104 -2.59 -4.41 18.51
CA LEU A 104 -1.44 -4.03 19.34
C LEU A 104 -0.88 -5.22 20.14
N TYR A 105 -1.69 -6.24 20.42
CA TYR A 105 -1.29 -7.45 21.14
C TYR A 105 -0.94 -8.62 20.21
N SER A 106 -1.32 -8.54 18.93
CA SER A 106 -0.96 -9.54 17.92
C SER A 106 0.50 -9.40 17.46
N ASN A 107 1.06 -10.51 16.97
CA ASN A 107 2.34 -10.47 16.28
C ASN A 107 2.13 -9.83 14.89
N LEU A 108 2.69 -8.64 14.69
CA LEU A 108 2.66 -7.95 13.39
C LEU A 108 3.61 -8.59 12.36
N GLU A 109 4.14 -9.79 12.59
CA GLU A 109 4.85 -10.56 11.56
C GLU A 109 3.91 -11.42 10.70
N GLU A 110 2.64 -11.58 11.10
CA GLU A 110 1.67 -12.35 10.34
C GLU A 110 1.34 -11.71 8.97
N PRO A 111 1.01 -12.55 7.95
CA PRO A 111 0.71 -12.09 6.60
C PRO A 111 -0.39 -11.04 6.59
N VAL A 112 -0.22 -10.03 5.74
CA VAL A 112 -1.12 -8.86 5.65
C VAL A 112 -2.56 -9.25 5.27
N GLY A 113 -2.78 -10.37 4.58
CA GLY A 113 -4.12 -10.78 4.12
C GLY A 113 -5.09 -11.21 5.23
N ASP A 114 -4.59 -11.77 6.33
CA ASP A 114 -5.44 -12.48 7.30
C ASP A 114 -5.99 -11.58 8.41
N MET A 115 -5.60 -10.29 8.48
CA MET A 115 -5.91 -9.44 9.63
C MET A 115 -7.14 -8.52 9.44
N TRP A 116 -7.46 -8.09 8.21
CA TRP A 116 -8.51 -7.10 7.97
C TRP A 116 -9.77 -7.66 7.30
N HIS A 117 -9.63 -8.72 6.48
CA HIS A 117 -10.70 -9.44 5.79
C HIS A 117 -11.56 -8.63 4.79
N SER A 118 -11.60 -7.30 4.86
CA SER A 118 -12.32 -6.41 3.94
C SER A 118 -11.64 -5.05 3.79
N VAL A 119 -11.91 -4.35 2.68
CA VAL A 119 -11.42 -2.99 2.42
C VAL A 119 -11.94 -2.01 3.48
N GLY A 120 -13.24 -2.07 3.79
CA GLY A 120 -13.85 -1.22 4.81
C GLY A 120 -13.17 -1.33 6.18
N ASN A 121 -12.87 -2.56 6.63
CA ASN A 121 -12.16 -2.78 7.89
C ASN A 121 -10.73 -2.23 7.86
N ALA A 122 -10.01 -2.42 6.74
CA ALA A 122 -8.66 -1.89 6.56
C ALA A 122 -8.65 -0.36 6.56
N LEU A 123 -9.61 0.27 5.88
CA LEU A 123 -9.75 1.72 5.77
C LEU A 123 -10.17 2.35 7.11
N GLY A 124 -11.16 1.77 7.80
CA GLY A 124 -11.57 2.22 9.13
C GLY A 124 -10.45 2.03 10.18
N THR A 125 -9.72 0.92 10.11
CA THR A 125 -8.53 0.70 10.94
C THR A 125 -7.44 1.73 10.62
N LEU A 126 -7.17 2.00 9.34
CA LEU A 126 -6.18 2.99 8.90
C LEU A 126 -6.50 4.37 9.49
N LYS A 127 -7.77 4.78 9.45
CA LYS A 127 -8.26 6.03 10.07
C LYS A 127 -7.93 6.08 11.56
N VAL A 128 -8.29 5.05 12.33
CA VAL A 128 -8.08 5.02 13.78
C VAL A 128 -6.58 4.89 14.13
N ALA A 129 -5.83 4.04 13.42
CA ALA A 129 -4.40 3.85 13.61
C ALA A 129 -3.65 5.16 13.39
N THR A 130 -3.99 5.91 12.34
CA THR A 130 -3.42 7.24 12.05
C THR A 130 -3.75 8.24 13.16
N ARG A 131 -5.00 8.25 13.66
CA ARG A 131 -5.44 9.12 14.77
C ARG A 131 -4.71 8.83 16.08
N LEU A 132 -4.48 7.55 16.40
CA LEU A 132 -3.78 7.13 17.61
C LEU A 132 -2.25 7.04 17.42
N GLY A 133 -1.73 7.35 16.23
CA GLY A 133 -0.30 7.28 15.92
C GLY A 133 0.29 5.88 16.07
N CYS A 134 -0.40 4.88 15.50
CA CYS A 134 0.03 3.48 15.43
C CYS A 134 0.63 3.19 14.05
N ASP A 135 1.84 3.71 13.79
CA ASP A 135 2.40 3.81 12.45
C ASP A 135 2.58 2.45 11.75
N ALA A 136 3.07 1.43 12.47
CA ALA A 136 3.27 0.09 11.92
C ALA A 136 1.96 -0.55 11.40
N ILE A 137 0.84 -0.32 12.12
CA ILE A 137 -0.47 -0.82 11.71
C ILE A 137 -1.01 -0.01 10.54
N ALA A 138 -0.85 1.32 10.56
CA ALA A 138 -1.26 2.19 9.46
C ALA A 138 -0.55 1.80 8.15
N THR A 139 0.76 1.55 8.20
CA THR A 139 1.53 1.06 7.05
C THR A 139 1.01 -0.28 6.54
N LYS A 140 0.72 -1.24 7.43
CA LYS A 140 0.14 -2.52 7.00
C LYS A 140 -1.24 -2.38 6.36
N CYS A 141 -2.10 -1.51 6.90
CA CYS A 141 -3.40 -1.22 6.26
C CYS A 141 -3.21 -0.66 4.85
N ALA A 142 -2.28 0.29 4.65
CA ALA A 142 -2.01 0.86 3.33
C ALA A 142 -1.55 -0.21 2.33
N ARG A 143 -0.64 -1.10 2.74
CA ARG A 143 -0.19 -2.23 1.91
C ARG A 143 -1.29 -3.24 1.60
N TYR A 144 -2.18 -3.51 2.56
CA TYR A 144 -3.36 -4.34 2.31
C TYR A 144 -4.24 -3.71 1.23
N LEU A 145 -4.58 -2.43 1.40
CA LEU A 145 -5.42 -1.69 0.45
C LEU A 145 -4.78 -1.67 -0.95
N GLU A 146 -3.46 -1.50 -1.04
CA GLU A 146 -2.72 -1.58 -2.30
C GLU A 146 -2.82 -2.97 -2.96
N ALA A 147 -2.76 -4.05 -2.19
CA ALA A 147 -2.65 -5.41 -2.71
C ALA A 147 -4.00 -6.02 -3.15
N VAL A 148 -5.12 -5.57 -2.58
CA VAL A 148 -6.44 -6.17 -2.86
C VAL A 148 -7.17 -5.47 -4.02
N PRO A 149 -7.95 -6.20 -4.84
CA PRO A 149 -8.91 -5.59 -5.75
C PRO A 149 -9.99 -4.83 -4.97
N TRP A 150 -10.58 -3.80 -5.58
CA TRP A 150 -11.65 -3.02 -4.98
C TRP A 150 -12.91 -3.14 -5.83
N GLU A 151 -14.06 -3.23 -5.16
CA GLU A 151 -15.35 -3.02 -5.80
C GLU A 151 -15.60 -1.51 -6.00
N GLU A 152 -16.50 -1.15 -6.92
CA GLU A 152 -16.81 0.26 -7.24
C GLU A 152 -17.19 1.09 -6.01
N GLY A 153 -18.01 0.51 -5.11
CA GLY A 153 -18.40 1.16 -3.86
C GLY A 153 -17.22 1.36 -2.90
N GLU A 154 -16.30 0.39 -2.84
CA GLU A 154 -15.10 0.48 -2.01
C GLU A 154 -14.12 1.54 -2.55
N GLU A 155 -13.99 1.64 -3.87
CA GLU A 155 -13.19 2.68 -4.52
C GLU A 155 -13.69 4.09 -4.17
N GLU A 156 -15.01 4.30 -4.23
CA GLU A 156 -15.63 5.58 -3.86
C GLU A 156 -15.39 5.93 -2.38
N GLU A 157 -15.43 4.94 -1.50
CA GLU A 157 -15.11 5.12 -0.08
C GLU A 157 -13.64 5.49 0.15
N ILE A 158 -12.71 4.81 -0.51
CA ILE A 158 -11.28 5.12 -0.43
C ILE A 158 -11.01 6.54 -0.96
N LEU A 159 -11.61 6.92 -2.10
CA LEU A 159 -11.52 8.25 -2.69
C LEU A 159 -11.95 9.35 -1.71
N LYS A 160 -13.03 9.11 -0.96
CA LYS A 160 -13.54 10.06 0.03
C LYS A 160 -12.67 10.11 1.28
N ALA A 161 -12.22 8.97 1.79
CA ALA A 161 -11.60 8.88 3.12
C ALA A 161 -10.09 9.07 3.11
N LEU A 162 -9.37 8.45 2.17
CA LEU A 162 -7.90 8.37 2.21
C LEU A 162 -7.23 9.76 2.14
N PRO A 163 -7.66 10.70 1.28
CA PRO A 163 -7.08 12.05 1.26
C PRO A 163 -7.25 12.80 2.58
N ALA A 164 -8.39 12.62 3.26
CA ALA A 164 -8.65 13.24 4.56
C ALA A 164 -7.74 12.66 5.65
N ILE A 165 -7.51 11.34 5.62
CA ILE A 165 -6.62 10.64 6.56
C ILE A 165 -5.16 11.12 6.38
N VAL A 166 -4.67 11.18 5.14
CA VAL A 166 -3.30 11.58 4.81
C VAL A 166 -3.05 13.07 5.09
N SER A 167 -4.01 13.95 4.78
CA SER A 167 -3.85 15.41 4.96
C SER A 167 -3.91 15.88 6.41
N SER A 168 -4.63 15.17 7.28
CA SER A 168 -4.88 15.60 8.66
C SER A 168 -3.68 15.40 9.61
N THR A 169 -2.60 14.74 9.18
CA THR A 169 -1.46 14.35 10.05
C THR A 169 -0.13 15.04 9.70
N ARG A 170 -0.04 16.35 9.96
CA ARG A 170 1.07 17.27 9.60
C ARG A 170 2.52 16.88 9.99
N LYS A 171 2.78 15.81 10.77
CA LYS A 171 4.13 15.44 11.24
C LYS A 171 4.47 13.94 11.25
N LEU A 172 3.48 13.05 11.11
CA LEU A 172 3.71 11.59 11.01
C LEU A 172 3.84 11.09 9.55
N VAL A 173 3.56 11.96 8.58
CA VAL A 173 3.15 11.57 7.21
C VAL A 173 4.29 11.42 6.19
N ALA A 174 5.56 11.64 6.54
CA ALA A 174 6.62 11.30 5.58
C ALA A 174 6.61 9.79 5.26
N GLY A 175 6.42 8.94 6.27
CA GLY A 175 6.33 7.48 6.08
C GLY A 175 4.97 7.03 5.54
N LEU A 176 3.87 7.43 6.18
CA LEU A 176 2.54 6.99 5.75
C LEU A 176 2.14 7.56 4.39
N GLY A 177 2.53 8.80 4.07
CA GLY A 177 2.30 9.38 2.74
C GLY A 177 3.01 8.59 1.64
N ALA A 178 4.24 8.13 1.89
CA ALA A 178 4.96 7.26 0.97
C ALA A 178 4.29 5.88 0.81
N GLU A 179 3.81 5.29 1.90
CA GLU A 179 3.14 3.97 1.90
C GLU A 179 1.70 4.02 1.35
N ALA A 180 1.00 5.15 1.46
CA ALA A 180 -0.32 5.35 0.88
C ALA A 180 -0.26 5.84 -0.58
N GLN A 181 0.92 6.28 -1.05
CA GLN A 181 1.08 6.79 -2.42
C GLN A 181 0.71 5.76 -3.50
N PRO A 182 1.04 4.46 -3.38
CA PRO A 182 0.60 3.46 -4.34
C PRO A 182 -0.93 3.30 -4.38
N VAL A 183 -1.59 3.37 -3.22
CA VAL A 183 -3.05 3.36 -3.13
C VAL A 183 -3.64 4.60 -3.82
N LEU A 184 -3.09 5.79 -3.57
CA LEU A 184 -3.53 7.02 -4.24
C LEU A 184 -3.25 7.00 -5.74
N ALA A 185 -2.17 6.36 -6.18
CA ALA A 185 -1.82 6.23 -7.60
C ALA A 185 -2.85 5.38 -8.37
N ARG A 186 -3.45 4.37 -7.72
CA ARG A 186 -4.56 3.58 -8.30
C ARG A 186 -5.80 4.43 -8.59
N LEU A 187 -5.97 5.53 -7.86
CA LEU A 187 -7.11 6.45 -7.99
C LEU A 187 -6.86 7.60 -8.97
N GLN A 188 -5.62 7.77 -9.45
CA GLN A 188 -5.31 8.81 -10.40
C GLN A 188 -5.82 8.41 -11.80
N PRO A 189 -6.36 9.36 -12.58
CA PRO A 189 -6.62 9.12 -13.99
C PRO A 189 -5.33 8.65 -14.67
N VAL A 190 -5.42 7.59 -15.46
CA VAL A 190 -4.27 7.13 -16.24
C VAL A 190 -3.94 8.20 -17.28
N ASP A 191 -2.66 8.57 -17.35
CA ASP A 191 -2.16 9.55 -18.31
C ASP A 191 -2.46 9.13 -19.76
N ALA A 192 -3.06 10.02 -20.54
CA ALA A 192 -3.48 9.75 -21.92
C ALA A 192 -2.30 9.36 -22.82
N ALA A 193 -1.12 9.95 -22.61
CA ALA A 193 0.08 9.59 -23.37
C ALA A 193 0.56 8.16 -23.03
N SER A 194 0.45 7.76 -21.77
CA SER A 194 0.76 6.41 -21.30
C SER A 194 -0.19 5.38 -21.92
N ILE A 195 -1.50 5.66 -21.95
CA ILE A 195 -2.49 4.80 -22.63
C ILE A 195 -2.14 4.66 -24.12
N ARG A 196 -1.87 5.78 -24.79
CA ARG A 196 -1.48 5.80 -26.21
C ARG A 196 -0.23 4.96 -26.49
N ASN A 197 0.79 5.07 -25.64
CA ASN A 197 2.04 4.33 -25.81
C ASN A 197 1.84 2.82 -25.61
N VAL A 198 1.00 2.42 -24.67
CA VAL A 198 0.60 1.01 -24.48
C VAL A 198 -0.11 0.50 -25.74
N PHE A 199 -1.06 1.26 -26.26
CA PHE A 199 -1.77 0.90 -27.49
C PHE A 199 -0.83 0.73 -28.69
N LEU A 200 0.02 1.71 -28.95
CA LEU A 200 1.00 1.66 -30.05
C LEU A 200 1.96 0.47 -29.92
N SER A 201 2.37 0.14 -28.69
CA SER A 201 3.24 -1.00 -28.41
C SER A 201 2.53 -2.33 -28.66
N ALA A 202 1.25 -2.44 -28.27
CA ALA A 202 0.43 -3.61 -28.52
C ALA A 202 0.20 -3.83 -30.02
N VAL A 203 -0.15 -2.77 -30.77
CA VAL A 203 -0.27 -2.82 -32.24
C VAL A 203 1.05 -3.26 -32.88
N HIS A 204 2.17 -2.68 -32.46
CA HIS A 204 3.49 -3.06 -32.97
C HIS A 204 3.82 -4.54 -32.71
N MET A 205 3.54 -5.04 -31.50
CA MET A 205 3.79 -6.45 -31.18
C MET A 205 2.88 -7.38 -31.97
N ALA A 206 1.57 -7.08 -32.05
CA ALA A 206 0.60 -7.87 -32.81
C ALA A 206 0.94 -7.93 -34.31
N THR A 207 1.50 -6.85 -34.87
CA THR A 207 1.83 -6.74 -36.31
C THR A 207 3.27 -7.10 -36.65
N SER A 208 4.13 -7.37 -35.65
CA SER A 208 5.54 -7.69 -35.89
C SER A 208 5.70 -9.00 -36.69
N SER A 209 6.53 -9.00 -37.73
CA SER A 209 6.91 -10.23 -38.42
C SER A 209 7.84 -11.07 -37.54
N GLU A 210 7.66 -12.40 -37.52
CA GLU A 210 8.67 -13.31 -36.96
C GLU A 210 9.88 -13.34 -37.89
N SER A 211 10.74 -12.32 -37.80
CA SER A 211 12.01 -12.34 -38.51
C SER A 211 12.81 -13.57 -38.06
N LYS A 212 13.33 -14.30 -39.04
CA LYS A 212 14.12 -15.54 -38.89
C LYS A 212 15.38 -15.29 -38.06
N SER A 213 15.24 -15.20 -36.74
CA SER A 213 16.35 -15.39 -35.82
C SER A 213 16.57 -16.90 -35.68
N TYR A 214 17.48 -17.42 -36.51
CA TYR A 214 18.09 -18.73 -36.29
C TYR A 214 18.94 -18.65 -35.02
N SER A 215 18.29 -18.72 -33.86
CA SER A 215 18.92 -19.00 -32.58
C SER A 215 18.03 -19.99 -31.83
N SER A 216 18.48 -21.24 -31.85
CA SER A 216 17.74 -22.46 -31.53
C SER A 216 17.48 -22.70 -30.03
N THR A 217 17.16 -21.68 -29.23
CA THR A 217 16.97 -21.85 -27.78
C THR A 217 15.89 -20.98 -27.10
N SER A 218 14.82 -20.55 -27.78
CA SER A 218 13.64 -20.00 -27.08
C SER A 218 12.34 -20.04 -27.91
N SER A 219 11.75 -21.22 -28.08
CA SER A 219 10.68 -21.46 -29.07
C SER A 219 9.24 -21.48 -28.52
N LYS A 220 8.91 -20.70 -27.47
CA LYS A 220 7.51 -20.55 -27.02
C LYS A 220 7.07 -19.14 -26.63
N LEU A 221 7.99 -18.24 -26.30
CA LEU A 221 7.67 -16.88 -25.86
C LEU A 221 7.08 -15.92 -26.95
N PRO A 222 7.32 -16.08 -28.27
CA PRO A 222 6.83 -15.11 -29.27
C PRO A 222 5.33 -15.14 -29.58
N ARG A 223 4.69 -16.32 -29.53
CA ARG A 223 3.28 -16.46 -29.97
C ARG A 223 2.28 -16.03 -28.90
N ASP A 224 2.55 -16.39 -27.64
CA ASP A 224 1.69 -16.01 -26.51
C ASP A 224 1.68 -14.48 -26.31
N LEU A 225 2.83 -13.83 -26.55
CA LEU A 225 2.94 -12.37 -26.49
C LEU A 225 2.16 -11.66 -27.62
N LYS A 226 2.13 -12.24 -28.82
CA LYS A 226 1.34 -11.71 -29.94
C LYS A 226 -0.16 -11.84 -29.67
N ALA A 227 -0.60 -13.00 -29.18
CA ALA A 227 -1.99 -13.21 -28.79
C ALA A 227 -2.42 -12.22 -27.70
N ALA A 228 -1.62 -12.08 -26.64
CA ALA A 228 -1.87 -11.11 -25.58
C ALA A 228 -1.88 -9.65 -26.09
N ALA A 229 -0.98 -9.30 -27.02
CA ALA A 229 -0.96 -7.98 -27.64
C ALA A 229 -2.22 -7.74 -28.49
N GLN A 230 -2.69 -8.74 -29.22
CA GLN A 230 -3.93 -8.66 -30.00
C GLN A 230 -5.16 -8.50 -29.10
N GLU A 231 -5.29 -9.31 -28.06
CA GLU A 231 -6.34 -9.19 -27.05
C GLU A 231 -6.31 -7.80 -26.40
N LYS A 232 -5.11 -7.25 -26.13
CA LYS A 232 -4.98 -5.91 -25.57
C LYS A 232 -5.44 -4.81 -26.55
N VAL A 233 -5.15 -4.94 -27.84
CA VAL A 233 -5.63 -4.00 -28.87
C VAL A 233 -7.14 -4.04 -28.97
N GLU A 234 -7.73 -5.24 -28.96
CA GLU A 234 -9.19 -5.43 -29.00
C GLU A 234 -9.86 -4.79 -27.78
N TYR A 235 -9.37 -5.10 -26.57
CA TYR A 235 -9.86 -4.48 -25.34
C TYR A 235 -9.80 -2.95 -25.35
N MET A 236 -8.76 -2.37 -25.93
CA MET A 236 -8.61 -0.90 -25.97
C MET A 236 -9.45 -0.22 -27.05
N LEU A 237 -10.04 -1.00 -27.97
CA LEU A 237 -10.91 -0.51 -29.05
C LEU A 237 -12.38 -0.84 -28.82
N ASP A 238 -12.71 -1.64 -27.80
CA ASP A 238 -14.08 -2.05 -27.52
C ASP A 238 -14.94 -0.85 -27.11
N GLU A 239 -16.18 -0.82 -27.58
CA GLU A 239 -17.16 0.23 -27.27
C GLU A 239 -18.02 -0.22 -26.09
N ASP A 240 -17.53 -0.02 -24.87
CA ASP A 240 -18.31 -0.23 -23.64
C ASP A 240 -19.24 0.97 -23.36
N ASP A 241 -20.16 0.83 -22.38
CA ASP A 241 -21.03 1.91 -21.91
C ASP A 241 -20.25 3.09 -21.26
N ASP A 242 -18.96 2.89 -20.98
CA ASP A 242 -18.04 3.85 -20.37
C ASP A 242 -17.35 4.78 -21.39
N ALA A 243 -16.66 5.81 -20.87
CA ALA A 243 -15.88 6.71 -21.71
C ALA A 243 -14.74 5.96 -22.43
N PRO A 244 -14.48 6.25 -23.73
CA PRO A 244 -13.45 5.55 -24.49
C PRO A 244 -12.07 5.67 -23.83
N LEU A 245 -11.40 4.53 -23.60
CA LEU A 245 -10.04 4.50 -23.04
C LEU A 245 -9.04 5.23 -23.94
N LEU A 246 -9.23 5.16 -25.26
CA LEU A 246 -8.33 5.72 -26.26
C LEU A 246 -8.98 6.86 -27.03
N ILE A 247 -8.33 8.03 -27.04
CA ILE A 247 -8.76 9.17 -27.85
C ILE A 247 -8.07 9.10 -29.21
N ALA A 248 -8.84 9.07 -30.29
CA ALA A 248 -8.34 9.08 -31.67
C ALA A 248 -7.84 10.47 -32.10
N ASP A 249 -6.78 10.95 -31.45
CA ASP A 249 -6.11 12.20 -31.78
C ASP A 249 -5.27 12.10 -33.07
N GLU A 250 -4.87 13.25 -33.62
CA GLU A 250 -4.10 13.29 -34.87
C GLU A 250 -2.67 12.70 -34.72
N GLU A 251 -2.11 12.72 -33.51
CA GLU A 251 -0.77 12.17 -33.25
C GLU A 251 -0.79 10.64 -33.30
N LEU A 252 -1.77 10.02 -32.65
CA LEU A 252 -2.04 8.60 -32.69
C LEU A 252 -2.33 8.13 -34.12
N LYS A 253 -3.20 8.84 -34.85
CA LYS A 253 -3.49 8.53 -36.27
C LYS A 253 -2.23 8.59 -37.13
N ALA A 254 -1.40 9.61 -36.96
CA ALA A 254 -0.14 9.75 -37.70
C ALA A 254 0.83 8.61 -37.38
N ALA A 255 0.97 8.25 -36.10
CA ALA A 255 1.83 7.15 -35.65
C ALA A 255 1.38 5.80 -36.22
N LEU A 256 0.07 5.50 -36.17
CA LEU A 256 -0.49 4.28 -36.76
C LEU A 256 -0.32 4.24 -38.27
N LYS A 257 -0.57 5.38 -38.95
CA LYS A 257 -0.41 5.48 -40.40
C LYS A 257 1.05 5.20 -40.82
N ALA A 258 2.02 5.77 -40.12
CA ALA A 258 3.43 5.48 -40.37
C ALA A 258 3.74 3.99 -40.18
N LYS A 259 3.27 3.38 -39.09
CA LYS A 259 3.47 1.95 -38.82
C LYS A 259 2.86 1.04 -39.88
N PHE A 260 1.64 1.32 -40.33
CA PHE A 260 1.02 0.50 -41.37
C PHE A 260 1.70 0.68 -42.72
N LEU A 261 2.17 1.90 -43.06
CA LEU A 261 2.97 2.11 -44.26
C LEU A 261 4.26 1.30 -44.23
N ASP A 262 5.00 1.31 -43.11
CA ASP A 262 6.21 0.49 -42.93
C ASP A 262 5.91 -1.01 -43.10
N LEU A 263 4.77 -1.47 -42.58
CA LEU A 263 4.32 -2.86 -42.72
C LEU A 263 3.99 -3.20 -44.18
N PHE A 264 3.28 -2.33 -44.89
CA PHE A 264 2.96 -2.51 -46.30
C PHE A 264 4.23 -2.51 -47.18
N GLU A 265 5.19 -1.63 -46.90
CA GLU A 265 6.47 -1.60 -47.61
C GLU A 265 7.27 -2.87 -47.36
N SER A 266 7.31 -3.35 -46.12
CA SER A 266 7.96 -4.62 -45.75
C SER A 266 7.31 -5.81 -46.47
N PHE A 267 5.98 -5.88 -46.47
CA PHE A 267 5.24 -6.91 -47.19
C PHE A 267 5.51 -6.88 -48.70
N LYS A 268 5.52 -5.68 -49.30
CA LYS A 268 5.82 -5.51 -50.73
C LYS A 268 7.24 -5.98 -51.06
N PHE A 269 8.21 -5.65 -50.20
CA PHE A 269 9.59 -6.11 -50.34
C PHE A 269 9.68 -7.64 -50.30
N GLU A 270 9.09 -8.28 -49.28
CA GLU A 270 9.07 -9.75 -49.17
C GLU A 270 8.41 -10.40 -50.39
N LEU A 271 7.28 -9.84 -50.87
CA LEU A 271 6.57 -10.36 -52.04
C LEU A 271 7.42 -10.26 -53.32
N SER A 272 8.12 -9.13 -53.53
CA SER A 272 9.05 -8.98 -54.66
C SER A 272 10.20 -9.99 -54.60
N THR A 273 10.77 -10.23 -53.41
CA THR A 273 11.84 -11.23 -53.26
C THR A 273 11.38 -12.65 -53.58
N LEU A 274 10.14 -13.01 -53.23
CA LEU A 274 9.56 -14.30 -53.56
C LEU A 274 9.36 -14.46 -55.07
N THR A 275 8.87 -13.43 -55.75
CA THR A 275 8.65 -13.47 -57.20
C THR A 275 9.95 -13.53 -58.00
N ASP A 276 11.00 -12.86 -57.53
CA ASP A 276 12.32 -12.88 -58.16
C ASP A 276 13.07 -14.20 -57.92
N SER A 277 12.83 -14.88 -56.80
CA SER A 277 13.40 -16.20 -56.50
C SER A 277 12.79 -17.36 -57.31
N THR A 278 11.64 -17.14 -57.96
CA THR A 278 10.95 -18.15 -58.79
C THR A 278 11.27 -18.06 -60.29
N ARG A 279 12.20 -17.19 -60.69
CA ARG A 279 12.68 -17.03 -62.07
C ARG A 279 14.07 -17.66 -62.24
#